data_AF-T1AQ64-F1
#
_entry.id   AF-T1AQ64-F1
#
_cell.length_a   1.000
_cell.length_b   1.000
_cell.length_c   1.000
_cell.angle_alpha   90.00
_cell.angle_beta   90.00
_cell.angle_gamma   90.00
#
_symmetry.space_group_name_H-M   'P 1'
#
loop_
_entity.id
_entity.type
_entity.pdbx_description
1 polymer ?
#
loop_
_entity_poly.entity_id
_entity_poly.type
_entity_poly.pdbx_seq_one_letter_code
_entity_poly.pdbx_strand_id
1 'polypeptide(L)'
;MMSAAARRRRRAGRGGQAAAGYIGALDQGTTSTRFLVIDRGARVIAGHQVAHRQLTPRPAGSSTIRRRSGVRVQEAIRGALDRARLQPRDLEAVGITNQRETTVLWDRRTGVPVHHAIVWQDTRTDGICRELARAGGPDRLRDRVGLPLATYFSGPKVRWLLEAVPGARERAEAGEVVFGTVDSWLIWNLTGGPDGGLHLTDVSNASRTLLIGPRHPG
;
A
#
# COMPACT_ATOMS: atom_id res chain seq x y z
N MET A 1 -23.64 62.25 17.29
CA MET A 1 -23.24 61.57 16.04
C MET A 1 -21.71 61.55 16.01
N MET A 2 -21.09 60.37 16.17
CA MET A 2 -19.66 60.01 15.93
C MET A 2 -18.59 60.72 16.80
N SER A 3 -17.49 60.13 17.29
CA SER A 3 -16.85 58.82 17.17
C SER A 3 -15.84 58.70 18.33
N ALA A 4 -15.77 57.54 19.02
CA ALA A 4 -14.80 57.27 20.08
C ALA A 4 -13.75 56.24 19.60
N ALA A 5 -12.50 56.51 19.98
CA ALA A 5 -11.29 55.85 19.53
C ALA A 5 -11.03 54.46 20.14
N ALA A 6 -10.17 53.72 19.42
CA ALA A 6 -9.09 52.85 19.91
C ALA A 6 -9.41 51.53 20.64
N ARG A 7 -9.04 50.44 19.94
CA ARG A 7 -8.35 49.22 20.40
C ARG A 7 -8.63 48.72 21.83
N ARG A 8 -9.27 47.54 21.90
CA ARG A 8 -8.94 46.51 22.90
C ARG A 8 -8.87 45.13 22.25
N ARG A 9 -7.66 44.54 22.28
CA ARG A 9 -7.46 43.09 22.16
C ARG A 9 -8.14 42.41 23.34
N ARG A 10 -8.88 41.32 23.10
CA ARG A 10 -8.98 40.19 24.04
C ARG A 10 -9.00 38.87 23.28
N ARG A 11 -8.07 38.01 23.70
CA ARG A 11 -7.84 36.62 23.31
C ARG A 11 -8.91 35.71 23.91
N ALA A 12 -9.24 34.67 23.13
CA ALA A 12 -9.42 33.26 23.51
C ALA A 12 -10.43 32.86 24.60
N GLY A 13 -11.35 31.98 24.19
CA GLY A 13 -11.52 30.67 24.83
C GLY A 13 -12.95 30.28 25.19
N ARG A 14 -13.52 29.28 24.49
CA ARG A 14 -13.97 27.96 25.02
C ARG A 14 -15.04 27.30 24.12
N GLY A 15 -14.70 26.10 23.64
CA GLY A 15 -15.50 24.86 23.72
C GLY A 15 -16.85 24.75 22.99
N GLY A 16 -16.92 23.80 22.03
CA GLY A 16 -18.14 23.26 21.42
C GLY A 16 -18.27 23.64 19.94
N GLN A 17 -18.31 22.75 18.94
CA GLN A 17 -18.56 21.31 18.85
C GLN A 17 -17.53 20.69 17.89
N ALA A 18 -17.02 19.50 18.20
CA ALA A 18 -16.27 18.72 17.22
C ALA A 18 -17.23 18.30 16.10
N ALA A 19 -17.19 18.97 14.95
CA ALA A 19 -17.69 18.38 13.73
C ALA A 19 -16.66 17.35 13.27
N ALA A 20 -16.68 16.17 13.89
CA ALA A 20 -16.15 14.95 13.28
C ALA A 20 -16.82 14.84 11.89
N GLY A 21 -16.01 14.64 10.84
CA GLY A 21 -16.54 14.73 9.48
C GLY A 21 -15.51 14.73 8.36
N TYR A 22 -14.30 14.24 8.61
CA TYR A 22 -13.26 14.18 7.58
C TYR A 22 -12.92 12.74 7.21
N ILE A 23 -12.63 12.52 5.94
CA ILE A 23 -12.14 11.25 5.41
C ILE A 23 -10.70 11.46 4.96
N GLY A 24 -9.82 10.55 5.38
CA GLY A 24 -8.48 10.44 4.82
C GLY A 24 -8.49 9.58 3.56
N ALA A 25 -7.74 9.96 2.54
CA ALA A 25 -7.49 9.10 1.38
C ALA A 25 -5.98 8.91 1.18
N LEU A 26 -5.51 7.68 1.35
CA LEU A 26 -4.12 7.28 1.11
C LEU A 26 -3.99 6.69 -0.29
N ASP A 27 -3.18 7.33 -1.12
CA ASP A 27 -2.88 6.91 -2.49
C ASP A 27 -1.39 6.56 -2.59
N GLN A 28 -1.08 5.26 -2.62
CA GLN A 28 0.26 4.72 -2.77
C GLN A 28 0.56 4.46 -4.25
N GLY A 29 0.96 5.49 -4.98
CA GLY A 29 1.37 5.37 -6.37
C GLY A 29 2.78 4.80 -6.56
N THR A 30 3.14 4.52 -7.80
CA THR A 30 4.48 4.01 -8.19
C THR A 30 5.59 5.04 -7.93
N THR A 31 5.29 6.33 -8.09
CA THR A 31 6.28 7.43 -8.03
C THR A 31 6.19 8.27 -6.76
N SER A 32 5.07 8.20 -6.02
CA SER A 32 4.86 8.97 -4.79
C SER A 32 3.75 8.38 -3.94
N THR A 33 3.79 8.66 -2.64
CA THR A 33 2.64 8.51 -1.75
C THR A 33 1.97 9.85 -1.58
N ARG A 34 0.63 9.86 -1.64
CA ARG A 34 -0.19 11.03 -1.36
C ARG A 34 -1.19 10.71 -0.26
N PHE A 35 -1.43 11.69 0.61
CA PHE A 35 -2.56 11.65 1.53
C PHE A 35 -3.42 12.90 1.33
N LEU A 36 -4.73 12.72 1.21
CA LEU A 36 -5.71 13.79 1.08
C LEU A 36 -6.64 13.78 2.29
N VAL A 37 -7.07 14.97 2.71
CA VAL A 37 -8.13 15.16 3.70
C VAL A 37 -9.35 15.72 2.97
N ILE A 38 -10.48 15.04 3.12
CA ILE A 38 -11.71 15.31 2.39
C ILE A 38 -12.82 15.63 3.41
N ASP A 39 -13.58 16.70 3.18
CA ASP A 39 -14.74 17.06 4.00
C ASP A 39 -16.02 16.31 3.59
N ARG A 40 -17.10 16.47 4.36
CA ARG A 40 -18.42 15.85 4.07
C ARG A 40 -19.03 16.29 2.73
N GLY A 41 -18.59 17.41 2.16
CA GLY A 41 -18.99 17.88 0.84
C GLY A 41 -18.16 17.30 -0.29
N ALA A 42 -17.34 16.27 -0.02
CA ALA A 42 -16.39 15.65 -0.94
C ALA A 42 -15.32 16.62 -1.47
N ARG A 43 -15.02 17.70 -0.74
CA ARG A 43 -13.98 18.66 -1.12
C ARG A 43 -12.66 18.28 -0.48
N VAL A 44 -11.59 18.29 -1.27
CA VAL A 44 -10.23 18.13 -0.77
C VAL A 44 -9.82 19.42 -0.07
N ILE A 45 -9.71 19.40 1.26
CA ILE A 45 -9.36 20.57 2.06
C ILE A 45 -7.85 20.68 2.33
N ALA A 46 -7.14 19.56 2.26
CA ALA A 46 -5.69 19.52 2.36
C ALA A 46 -5.13 18.27 1.68
N GLY A 47 -3.85 18.34 1.31
CA GLY A 47 -3.12 17.18 0.83
C GLY A 47 -1.62 17.35 0.99
N HIS A 48 -0.92 16.23 1.04
CA HIS A 48 0.53 16.18 1.02
C HIS A 48 0.99 14.98 0.18
N GLN A 49 2.09 15.17 -0.54
CA GLN A 49 2.63 14.19 -1.47
C GLN A 49 4.13 14.09 -1.27
N VAL A 50 4.62 12.87 -1.17
CA VAL A 50 6.03 12.56 -0.93
C VAL A 50 6.53 11.63 -2.03
N ALA A 51 7.52 12.08 -2.79
CA ALA A 51 8.10 11.31 -3.87
C ALA A 51 8.85 10.06 -3.36
N HIS A 52 8.77 8.98 -4.14
CA HIS A 52 9.54 7.77 -3.94
C HIS A 52 10.78 7.77 -4.84
N ARG A 53 11.87 7.23 -4.32
CA ARG A 53 13.00 6.87 -5.17
C ARG A 53 12.67 5.53 -5.83
N GLN A 54 12.51 5.51 -7.14
CA GLN A 54 12.45 4.26 -7.87
C GLN A 54 13.83 3.59 -7.81
N LEU A 55 13.86 2.34 -7.36
CA LEU A 55 15.03 1.50 -7.47
C LEU A 55 14.94 0.85 -8.85
N THR A 56 15.76 1.32 -9.79
CA THR A 56 15.96 0.58 -11.04
C THR A 56 16.68 -0.72 -10.71
N PRO A 57 16.18 -1.89 -11.17
CA PRO A 57 16.90 -3.14 -11.00
C PRO A 57 18.30 -2.98 -11.61
N ARG A 58 19.34 -3.14 -10.79
CA ARG A 58 20.66 -3.42 -11.34
C ARG A 58 20.63 -4.82 -11.93
N PRO A 59 21.40 -5.09 -13.01
CA PRO A 59 21.70 -6.46 -13.41
C PRO A 59 22.12 -7.26 -12.18
N ALA A 60 21.66 -8.52 -12.09
CA ALA A 60 21.78 -9.37 -10.92
C ALA A 60 23.17 -9.24 -10.23
N GLY A 61 23.21 -8.79 -8.97
CA GLY A 61 24.47 -8.78 -8.22
C GLY A 61 24.76 -7.64 -7.25
N SER A 62 23.81 -6.78 -6.85
CA SER A 62 24.11 -5.84 -5.74
C SER A 62 22.98 -5.78 -4.71
N SER A 63 23.06 -6.66 -3.72
CA SER A 63 22.26 -6.61 -2.50
C SER A 63 22.81 -5.53 -1.58
N THR A 64 22.07 -4.42 -1.43
CA THR A 64 22.20 -3.57 -0.24
C THR A 64 20.81 -3.22 0.23
N ILE A 65 20.40 -3.90 1.31
CA ILE A 65 19.15 -3.70 2.01
C ILE A 65 19.11 -2.27 2.56
N ARG A 66 18.26 -1.39 2.02
CA ARG A 66 17.76 -0.24 2.80
C ARG A 66 16.52 0.45 2.22
N ARG A 67 15.43 0.32 2.98
CA ARG A 67 14.60 1.37 3.61
C ARG A 67 13.10 1.20 3.37
N ARG A 68 12.36 1.31 4.49
CA ARG A 68 10.94 1.02 4.70
C ARG A 68 10.03 2.00 3.96
N SER A 69 9.11 1.50 3.14
CA SER A 69 8.01 2.28 2.54
C SER A 69 7.15 3.00 3.59
N GLY A 70 7.06 2.45 4.81
CA GLY A 70 6.27 3.03 5.91
C GLY A 70 6.65 4.46 6.32
N VAL A 71 7.93 4.87 6.18
CA VAL A 71 8.36 6.24 6.56
C VAL A 71 7.71 7.30 5.68
N ARG A 72 7.49 7.01 4.40
CA ARG A 72 6.90 7.95 3.43
C ARG A 72 5.39 8.09 3.60
N VAL A 73 4.71 7.02 4.00
CA VAL A 73 3.27 7.02 4.29
C VAL A 73 2.97 7.90 5.50
N GLN A 74 3.72 7.72 6.59
CA GLN A 74 3.57 8.53 7.79
C GLN A 74 3.86 10.02 7.52
N GLU A 75 4.87 10.31 6.68
CA GLU A 75 5.19 11.67 6.23
C GLU A 75 4.03 12.30 5.43
N ALA A 76 3.46 11.56 4.47
CA ALA A 76 2.29 12.01 3.71
C ALA A 76 1.08 12.30 4.61
N ILE A 77 0.74 11.39 5.52
CA ILE A 77 -0.38 11.54 6.45
C ILE A 77 -0.18 12.77 7.35
N ARG A 78 0.97 12.86 8.03
CA ARG A 78 1.27 13.98 8.93
C ARG A 78 1.24 15.32 8.20
N GLY A 79 1.92 15.41 7.05
CA GLY A 79 1.97 16.66 6.30
C GLY A 79 0.60 17.15 5.81
N ALA A 80 -0.33 16.24 5.52
CA ALA A 80 -1.68 16.61 5.13
C ALA A 80 -2.53 17.05 6.33
N LEU A 81 -2.45 16.34 7.46
CA LEU A 81 -3.13 16.71 8.71
C LEU A 81 -2.63 18.04 9.26
N ASP A 82 -1.32 18.29 9.24
CA ASP A 82 -0.72 19.54 9.69
C ASP A 82 -1.20 20.73 8.85
N ARG A 83 -1.29 20.56 7.52
CA ARG A 83 -1.85 21.57 6.60
C ARG A 83 -3.33 21.84 6.85
N ALA A 84 -4.09 20.81 7.20
CA ALA A 84 -5.50 20.94 7.59
C ALA A 84 -5.67 21.47 9.02
N ARG A 85 -4.61 21.52 9.83
CA ARG A 85 -4.65 21.77 11.28
C ARG A 85 -5.54 20.77 12.03
N LEU A 86 -5.50 19.51 11.60
CA LEU A 86 -6.28 18.41 12.17
C LEU A 86 -5.39 17.42 12.91
N GLN A 87 -6.02 16.57 13.71
CA GLN A 87 -5.44 15.42 14.39
C GLN A 87 -6.01 14.13 13.78
N PRO A 88 -5.34 12.97 13.95
CA PRO A 88 -5.87 11.69 13.44
C PRO A 88 -7.29 11.36 13.92
N ARG A 89 -7.63 11.75 15.16
CA ARG A 89 -8.98 11.57 15.74
C ARG A 89 -10.09 12.37 15.07
N ASP A 90 -9.73 13.34 14.23
CA ASP A 90 -10.71 14.15 13.49
C ASP A 90 -11.12 13.45 12.18
N LEU A 91 -10.41 12.38 11.78
CA LEU A 91 -10.78 11.52 10.65
C LEU A 91 -11.77 10.45 11.10
N GLU A 92 -12.89 10.30 10.38
CA GLU A 92 -13.87 9.25 10.61
C GLU A 92 -13.42 7.91 10.00
N ALA A 93 -12.73 7.95 8.85
CA ALA A 93 -12.18 6.78 8.18
C ALA A 93 -11.00 7.13 7.28
N VAL A 94 -10.29 6.10 6.83
CA VAL A 94 -9.24 6.21 5.80
C VAL A 94 -9.55 5.24 4.66
N GLY A 95 -9.71 5.78 3.45
CA GLY A 95 -9.70 5.01 2.21
C GLY A 95 -8.28 4.77 1.74
N ILE A 96 -7.99 3.58 1.22
CA ILE A 96 -6.68 3.20 0.69
C ILE A 96 -6.81 2.82 -0.78
N THR A 97 -5.94 3.37 -1.61
CA THR A 97 -5.70 2.95 -2.99
C THR A 97 -4.19 2.87 -3.24
N ASN A 98 -3.79 2.07 -4.23
CA ASN A 98 -2.40 1.72 -4.43
C ASN A 98 -2.10 1.32 -5.88
N GLN A 99 -0.81 1.37 -6.25
CA GLN A 99 -0.32 0.62 -7.39
C GLN A 99 -0.61 -0.87 -7.17
N ARG A 100 -1.28 -1.47 -8.16
CA ARG A 100 -1.68 -2.87 -8.13
C ARG A 100 -0.51 -3.77 -8.52
N GLU A 101 -0.69 -5.09 -8.38
CA GLU A 101 0.25 -6.18 -8.67
C GLU A 101 1.59 -6.19 -7.88
N THR A 102 2.13 -5.03 -7.49
CA THR A 102 3.38 -4.89 -6.74
C THR A 102 3.35 -5.79 -5.49
N THR A 103 4.36 -6.64 -5.38
CA THR A 103 4.39 -7.79 -4.47
C THR A 103 5.34 -7.54 -3.30
N VAL A 104 4.85 -7.78 -2.08
CA VAL A 104 5.63 -7.69 -0.84
C VAL A 104 5.50 -8.99 -0.07
N LEU A 105 6.63 -9.55 0.36
CA LEU A 105 6.70 -10.61 1.36
C LEU A 105 7.37 -10.07 2.62
N TRP A 106 6.83 -10.36 3.79
CA TRP A 106 7.39 -9.94 5.06
C TRP A 106 7.25 -11.02 6.13
N ASP A 107 8.14 -10.96 7.10
CA ASP A 107 8.06 -11.73 8.32
C ASP A 107 6.89 -11.21 9.17
N ARG A 108 5.94 -12.09 9.47
CA ARG A 108 4.71 -11.77 10.21
C ARG A 108 4.98 -11.32 11.64
N ARG A 109 6.03 -11.84 12.28
CA ARG A 109 6.37 -11.54 13.69
C ARG A 109 7.17 -10.25 13.82
N THR A 110 8.04 -9.94 12.86
CA THR A 110 8.94 -8.78 12.96
C THR A 110 8.48 -7.60 12.11
N GLY A 111 7.60 -7.84 11.13
CA GLY A 111 7.20 -6.84 10.14
C GLY A 111 8.31 -6.45 9.18
N VAL A 112 9.40 -7.22 9.12
CA VAL A 112 10.52 -6.92 8.24
C VAL A 112 10.26 -7.56 6.87
N PRO A 113 10.28 -6.78 5.76
CA PRO A 113 10.24 -7.36 4.43
C PRO A 113 11.42 -8.32 4.21
N VAL A 114 11.14 -9.51 3.67
CA VAL A 114 12.20 -10.49 3.38
C VAL A 114 13.05 -10.09 2.17
N HIS A 115 12.51 -9.20 1.34
CA HIS A 115 13.16 -8.63 0.17
C HIS A 115 12.52 -7.26 -0.18
N HIS A 116 13.14 -6.52 -1.10
CA HIS A 116 12.50 -5.37 -1.74
C HIS A 116 11.20 -5.78 -2.44
N ALA A 117 10.20 -4.89 -2.39
CA ALA A 117 8.98 -5.07 -3.17
C ALA A 117 9.31 -5.19 -4.66
N ILE A 118 8.69 -6.15 -5.34
CA ILE A 118 8.84 -6.33 -6.79
C ILE A 118 7.69 -5.58 -7.45
N VAL A 119 8.02 -4.50 -8.14
CA VAL A 119 7.04 -3.64 -8.79
C VAL A 119 6.37 -4.34 -9.97
N TRP A 120 5.15 -3.92 -10.30
CA TRP A 120 4.37 -4.47 -11.41
C TRP A 120 5.09 -4.45 -12.76
N GLN A 121 5.91 -3.42 -13.02
CA GLN A 121 6.71 -3.27 -14.25
C GLN A 121 7.88 -4.26 -14.36
N ASP A 122 8.24 -4.94 -13.28
CA ASP A 122 9.41 -5.82 -13.25
C ASP A 122 9.19 -7.08 -14.10
N THR A 123 10.11 -7.34 -15.02
CA THR A 123 10.03 -8.43 -16.00
C THR A 123 10.88 -9.66 -15.64
N ARG A 124 11.49 -9.72 -14.44
CA ARG A 124 12.41 -10.81 -14.05
C ARG A 124 11.78 -12.21 -14.10
N THR A 125 10.46 -12.29 -14.06
CA THR A 125 9.68 -13.53 -14.00
C THR A 125 9.31 -14.06 -15.37
N ASP A 126 9.90 -13.54 -16.45
CA ASP A 126 9.60 -13.99 -17.82
C ASP A 126 9.89 -15.48 -18.02
N GLY A 127 11.02 -15.98 -17.48
CA GLY A 127 11.35 -17.41 -17.49
C GLY A 127 10.29 -18.27 -16.77
N ILE A 128 9.81 -17.81 -15.61
CA ILE A 128 8.73 -18.47 -14.85
C ILE A 128 7.43 -18.48 -15.67
N CYS A 129 7.09 -17.37 -16.33
CA CYS A 129 5.89 -17.29 -17.18
C CYS A 129 5.97 -18.26 -18.37
N ARG A 130 7.13 -18.35 -19.03
CA ARG A 130 7.37 -19.32 -20.12
C ARG A 130 7.27 -20.76 -19.64
N GLU A 131 7.84 -21.07 -18.46
CA GLU A 131 7.76 -22.40 -17.86
C GLU A 131 6.29 -22.78 -17.57
N LEU A 132 5.54 -21.87 -16.94
CA LEU A 132 4.12 -22.08 -16.69
C LEU A 132 3.34 -22.22 -18.02
N ALA A 133 3.70 -21.50 -19.07
CA ALA A 133 3.01 -21.58 -20.35
C ALA A 133 3.27 -22.89 -21.14
N ARG A 134 4.24 -23.72 -20.75
CA ARG A 134 4.59 -24.95 -21.50
C ARG A 134 3.41 -25.90 -21.69
N ALA A 135 2.52 -25.97 -20.71
CA ALA A 135 1.30 -26.76 -20.78
C ALA A 135 0.08 -25.84 -20.82
N GLY A 136 -0.55 -25.71 -22.00
CA GLY A 136 -1.77 -24.91 -22.20
C GLY A 136 -1.54 -23.45 -22.61
N GLY A 137 -0.29 -23.05 -22.89
CA GLY A 137 0.02 -21.73 -23.42
C GLY A 137 -0.14 -20.58 -22.42
N PRO A 138 -0.05 -19.32 -22.90
CA PRO A 138 -0.12 -18.14 -22.04
C PRO A 138 -1.49 -17.96 -21.37
N ASP A 139 -2.56 -18.52 -21.92
CA ASP A 139 -3.93 -18.39 -21.39
C ASP A 139 -4.36 -19.56 -20.49
N ARG A 140 -3.47 -20.51 -20.14
CA ARG A 140 -3.83 -21.73 -19.39
C ARG A 140 -4.58 -21.49 -18.06
N LEU A 141 -4.46 -20.31 -17.47
CA LEU A 141 -5.11 -19.94 -16.21
C LEU A 141 -6.31 -19.00 -16.41
N ARG A 142 -6.57 -18.52 -17.62
CA ARG A 142 -7.56 -17.46 -17.87
C ARG A 142 -8.96 -17.85 -17.41
N ASP A 143 -9.38 -19.10 -17.59
CA ASP A 143 -10.71 -19.56 -17.14
C ASP A 143 -10.84 -19.63 -15.62
N ARG A 144 -9.71 -19.74 -14.90
CA ARG A 144 -9.68 -19.82 -13.44
C ARG A 144 -9.55 -18.46 -12.79
N VAL A 145 -8.71 -17.58 -13.35
CA VAL A 145 -8.33 -16.31 -12.70
C VAL A 145 -8.59 -15.07 -13.55
N GLY A 146 -9.13 -15.21 -14.76
CA GLY A 146 -9.45 -14.12 -15.68
C GLY A 146 -8.25 -13.46 -16.35
N LEU A 147 -7.03 -13.93 -16.08
CA LEU A 147 -5.78 -13.28 -16.50
C LEU A 147 -4.87 -14.25 -17.27
N PRO A 148 -4.12 -13.75 -18.28
CA PRO A 148 -3.06 -14.53 -18.90
C PRO A 148 -1.84 -14.64 -17.97
N LEU A 149 -0.97 -15.60 -18.25
CA LEU A 149 0.37 -15.62 -17.71
C LEU A 149 1.16 -14.42 -18.25
N ALA A 150 1.56 -13.53 -17.34
CA ALA A 150 2.39 -12.38 -17.68
C ALA A 150 3.25 -11.98 -16.48
N THR A 151 4.42 -11.39 -16.77
CA THR A 151 5.32 -10.87 -15.73
C THR A 151 4.69 -9.77 -14.89
N TYR A 152 3.63 -9.13 -15.41
CA TYR A 152 2.91 -8.03 -14.78
C TYR A 152 2.30 -8.40 -13.41
N PHE A 153 1.78 -9.63 -13.26
CA PHE A 153 0.99 -10.04 -12.10
C PHE A 153 1.82 -10.54 -10.92
N SER A 154 1.22 -10.62 -9.73
CA SER A 154 1.91 -10.95 -8.49
C SER A 154 2.40 -12.40 -8.41
N GLY A 155 1.63 -13.38 -8.90
CA GLY A 155 1.88 -14.81 -8.72
C GLY A 155 3.29 -15.25 -9.13
N PRO A 156 3.76 -14.94 -10.35
CA PRO A 156 5.14 -15.22 -10.76
C PRO A 156 6.19 -14.52 -9.89
N LYS A 157 5.90 -13.32 -9.37
CA LYS A 157 6.81 -12.56 -8.48
C LYS A 157 6.88 -13.19 -7.09
N VAL A 158 5.75 -13.69 -6.59
CA VAL A 158 5.69 -14.49 -5.36
C VAL A 158 6.55 -15.74 -5.54
N ARG A 159 6.34 -16.53 -6.60
CA ARG A 159 7.18 -17.71 -6.89
C ARG A 159 8.67 -17.37 -6.94
N TRP A 160 9.04 -16.31 -7.66
CA TRP A 160 10.45 -15.88 -7.72
C TRP A 160 11.03 -15.54 -6.35
N LEU A 161 10.30 -14.80 -5.50
CA LEU A 161 10.78 -14.46 -4.15
C LEU A 161 11.02 -15.68 -3.29
N LEU A 162 10.17 -16.70 -3.44
CA LEU A 162 10.24 -17.91 -2.64
C LEU A 162 11.39 -18.81 -3.07
N GLU A 163 11.76 -18.79 -4.35
CA GLU A 163 12.90 -19.54 -4.89
C GLU A 163 14.23 -18.79 -4.74
N ALA A 164 14.23 -17.47 -4.88
CA ALA A 164 15.45 -16.66 -4.93
C ALA A 164 15.92 -16.13 -3.56
N VAL A 165 15.03 -15.99 -2.57
CA VAL A 165 15.38 -15.49 -1.23
C VAL A 165 15.65 -16.69 -0.32
N PRO A 166 16.89 -16.85 0.21
CA PRO A 166 17.24 -18.00 1.05
C PRO A 166 16.28 -18.16 2.23
N GLY A 167 15.73 -19.36 2.40
CA GLY A 167 14.82 -19.70 3.49
C GLY A 167 13.40 -19.15 3.35
N ALA A 168 13.07 -18.37 2.32
CA ALA A 168 11.74 -17.77 2.19
C ALA A 168 10.64 -18.81 1.95
N ARG A 169 10.97 -19.90 1.26
CA ARG A 169 10.06 -21.01 0.94
C ARG A 169 9.61 -21.74 2.20
N GLU A 170 10.56 -22.22 2.98
CA GLU A 170 10.35 -22.98 4.21
C GLU A 170 9.63 -22.13 5.26
N ARG A 171 10.03 -20.86 5.39
CA ARG A 171 9.41 -19.92 6.33
C ARG A 171 7.99 -19.53 5.94
N ALA A 172 7.68 -19.44 4.64
CA ALA A 172 6.31 -19.23 4.18
C ALA A 172 5.43 -20.45 4.48
N GLU A 173 5.95 -21.67 4.30
CA GLU A 173 5.24 -22.91 4.63
C GLU A 173 5.02 -23.08 6.13
N ALA A 174 5.95 -22.59 6.97
CA ALA A 174 5.78 -22.49 8.42
C ALA A 174 4.85 -21.36 8.86
N GLY A 175 4.30 -20.55 7.94
CA GLY A 175 3.41 -19.43 8.23
C GLY A 175 4.10 -18.19 8.83
N GLU A 176 5.43 -18.16 8.84
CA GLU A 176 6.22 -17.03 9.34
C GLU A 176 6.32 -15.89 8.34
N VAL A 177 6.33 -16.21 7.04
CA VAL A 177 6.37 -15.23 5.96
C VAL A 177 5.01 -15.14 5.29
N VAL A 178 4.50 -13.92 5.19
CA VAL A 178 3.21 -13.62 4.58
C VAL A 178 3.39 -12.79 3.31
N PHE A 179 2.44 -12.94 2.40
CA PHE A 179 2.36 -12.21 1.14
C PHE A 179 1.24 -11.16 1.21
N GLY A 180 1.46 -10.04 0.54
CA GLY A 180 0.42 -9.08 0.21
C GLY A 180 0.79 -8.21 -0.98
N THR A 181 -0.24 -7.69 -1.64
CA THR A 181 -0.13 -6.49 -2.47
C THR A 181 0.06 -5.26 -1.57
N VAL A 182 0.27 -4.09 -2.18
CA VAL A 182 0.60 -2.87 -1.44
C VAL A 182 -0.49 -2.49 -0.42
N ASP A 183 -1.77 -2.62 -0.77
CA ASP A 183 -2.90 -2.42 0.15
C ASP A 183 -2.76 -3.27 1.42
N SER A 184 -2.54 -4.58 1.28
CA SER A 184 -2.37 -5.47 2.44
C SER A 184 -1.19 -5.07 3.31
N TRP A 185 -0.08 -4.70 2.69
CA TRP A 185 1.10 -4.23 3.41
C TRP A 185 0.79 -2.93 4.19
N LEU A 186 0.10 -1.97 3.56
CA LEU A 186 -0.28 -0.72 4.21
C LEU A 186 -1.26 -0.94 5.36
N ILE A 187 -2.33 -1.71 5.13
CA ILE A 187 -3.33 -2.03 6.16
C ILE A 187 -2.64 -2.68 7.35
N TRP A 188 -1.81 -3.69 7.10
CA TRP A 188 -1.09 -4.41 8.15
C TRP A 188 -0.23 -3.46 9.01
N ASN A 189 0.56 -2.58 8.39
CA ASN A 189 1.39 -1.62 9.12
C ASN A 189 0.58 -0.54 9.85
N LEU A 190 -0.50 -0.05 9.26
CA LEU A 190 -1.32 1.02 9.83
C LEU A 190 -2.19 0.54 11.00
N THR A 191 -2.46 -0.75 11.10
CA THR A 191 -3.36 -1.34 12.10
C THR A 191 -2.63 -2.04 13.26
N GLY A 192 -1.30 -1.96 13.33
CA GLY A 192 -0.52 -2.48 14.46
C GLY A 192 0.70 -3.32 14.06
N GLY A 193 0.79 -3.74 12.80
CA GLY A 193 1.92 -4.51 12.31
C GLY A 193 2.19 -5.77 13.15
N PRO A 194 3.40 -5.95 13.70
CA PRO A 194 3.71 -7.07 14.61
C PRO A 194 2.76 -7.19 15.80
N ASP A 195 2.20 -6.06 16.24
CA ASP A 195 1.38 -5.93 17.45
C ASP A 195 -0.12 -6.16 17.16
N GLY A 196 -0.45 -7.05 16.22
CA GLY A 196 -1.83 -7.40 15.88
C GLY A 196 -2.40 -6.75 14.61
N GLY A 197 -1.53 -6.34 13.67
CA GLY A 197 -1.93 -5.77 12.39
C GLY A 197 -2.84 -6.70 11.57
N LEU A 198 -3.88 -6.10 10.97
CA LEU A 198 -4.83 -6.79 10.12
C LEU A 198 -4.20 -7.13 8.77
N HIS A 199 -4.24 -8.41 8.38
CA HIS A 199 -3.73 -8.88 7.09
C HIS A 199 -4.91 -9.13 6.14
N LEU A 200 -5.29 -8.09 5.39
CA LEU A 200 -6.49 -8.08 4.54
C LEU A 200 -6.16 -7.54 3.14
N THR A 201 -6.99 -7.89 2.16
CA THR A 201 -6.99 -7.30 0.81
C THR A 201 -8.43 -7.24 0.31
N ASP A 202 -8.73 -6.35 -0.63
CA ASP A 202 -10.02 -6.30 -1.29
C ASP A 202 -10.03 -7.16 -2.56
N VAL A 203 -11.22 -7.44 -3.09
CA VAL A 203 -11.38 -8.27 -4.30
C VAL A 203 -10.72 -7.65 -5.53
N SER A 204 -10.65 -6.32 -5.62
CA SER A 204 -10.03 -5.65 -6.76
C SER A 204 -8.51 -5.85 -6.77
N ASN A 205 -7.81 -5.71 -5.64
CA ASN A 205 -6.37 -6.04 -5.54
C ASN A 205 -6.13 -7.54 -5.67
N ALA A 206 -6.91 -8.36 -4.97
CA ALA A 206 -6.76 -9.81 -4.99
C ALA A 206 -6.84 -10.37 -6.43
N SER A 207 -7.80 -9.90 -7.24
CA SER A 207 -7.98 -10.32 -8.64
C SER A 207 -6.74 -10.10 -9.52
N ARG A 208 -5.79 -9.26 -9.11
CA ARG A 208 -4.56 -8.95 -9.86
C ARG A 208 -3.38 -9.84 -9.52
N THR A 209 -3.58 -10.78 -8.59
CA THR A 209 -2.51 -11.63 -8.08
C THR A 209 -2.19 -12.82 -8.97
N LEU A 210 -3.08 -13.20 -9.91
CA LEU A 210 -3.02 -14.48 -10.63
C LEU A 210 -3.20 -15.72 -9.71
N LEU A 211 -3.61 -15.52 -8.45
CA LEU A 211 -3.79 -16.58 -7.45
C LEU A 211 -5.25 -16.78 -7.04
N ILE A 212 -6.12 -15.84 -7.41
CA ILE A 212 -7.55 -15.87 -7.13
C ILE A 212 -8.29 -15.49 -8.41
N GLY A 213 -9.42 -16.14 -8.64
CA GLY A 213 -10.34 -15.78 -9.70
C GLY A 213 -11.64 -15.20 -9.19
N PRO A 214 -12.54 -14.83 -10.11
CA PRO A 214 -13.94 -14.68 -9.75
C PRO A 214 -14.42 -15.97 -9.07
N ARG A 215 -15.26 -15.85 -8.03
CA ARG A 215 -15.94 -17.02 -7.47
C ARG A 215 -16.68 -17.71 -8.61
N HIS A 216 -16.31 -18.95 -8.91
CA HIS A 216 -17.14 -19.82 -9.73
C HIS A 216 -18.42 -20.12 -8.96
N PRO A 217 -19.62 -19.95 -9.54
CA PRO A 217 -20.84 -20.48 -8.95
C PRO A 217 -20.74 -22.01 -9.04
N GLY A 218 -20.30 -22.62 -7.94
CA GLY A 218 -20.31 -24.06 -7.71
C GLY A 218 -21.09 -24.35 -6.45
#